data_AF-A0A938UHL8-F1
#
_entry.id   AF-A0A938UHL8-F1
#
_cell.length_a   1.000
_cell.length_b   1.000
_cell.length_c   1.000
_cell.angle_alpha   90.00
_cell.angle_beta   90.00
_cell.angle_gamma   90.00
#
_symmetry.space_group_name_H-M   'P 1'
#
loop_
_entity.id
_entity.type
_entity.pdbx_description
1 polymer ?
#
loop_
_entity_poly.entity_id
_entity_poly.type
_entity_poly.pdbx_seq_one_letter_code
_entity_poly.pdbx_strand_id
1 'polypeptide(L)'
;MFSDWQHLPARISPNLFEFGAFQIRYYSLMYLVAFALTYLLVMHRIKKEKYQYTAETIQDCFVWVILGLIIGARLGYVLFYNFSYYLGHPLEIFLPFDFTNGMRFVGISGMSYHGGAID
;
A
#
# COMPACT_ATOMS: atom_id res chain seq x y z
N MET A 1 -3.66 -28.12 -24.58
CA MET A 1 -4.10 -26.80 -25.08
C MET A 1 -4.64 -25.87 -23.99
N PHE A 2 -5.06 -26.36 -22.81
CA PHE A 2 -5.49 -25.51 -21.68
C PHE A 2 -4.45 -25.34 -20.55
N SER A 3 -3.34 -26.09 -20.54
CA SER A 3 -2.30 -26.03 -19.49
C SER A 3 -1.44 -24.77 -19.53
N ASP A 4 -1.25 -24.18 -20.71
CA ASP A 4 -0.33 -23.05 -20.89
C ASP A 4 -0.84 -21.77 -20.21
N TRP A 5 -2.16 -21.64 -20.07
CA TRP A 5 -2.81 -20.52 -19.39
C TRP A 5 -2.55 -20.49 -17.88
N GLN A 6 -2.41 -21.65 -17.25
CA GLN A 6 -2.17 -21.75 -15.79
C GLN A 6 -0.77 -21.32 -15.39
N HIS A 7 0.20 -21.33 -16.31
CA HIS A 7 1.60 -20.97 -16.02
C HIS A 7 1.96 -19.53 -16.44
N LEU A 8 0.99 -18.74 -16.91
CA LEU A 8 1.21 -17.32 -17.24
C LEU A 8 1.73 -16.49 -16.06
N PRO A 9 1.23 -16.62 -14.82
CA PRO A 9 1.72 -15.83 -13.68
C PRO A 9 3.21 -16.06 -13.41
N ALA A 10 3.70 -17.29 -13.62
CA ALA A 10 5.09 -17.66 -13.37
C ALA A 10 6.10 -16.96 -14.31
N ARG A 11 5.63 -16.41 -15.43
CA ARG A 11 6.47 -15.70 -16.41
C ARG A 11 6.39 -14.18 -16.30
N ILE A 12 5.51 -13.66 -15.44
CA ILE A 12 5.32 -12.21 -15.25
C ILE A 12 6.10 -11.78 -14.02
N SER A 13 7.08 -10.89 -14.22
CA SER A 13 7.80 -10.28 -13.10
C SER A 13 6.85 -9.36 -12.33
N PRO A 14 6.72 -9.49 -11.00
CA PRO A 14 5.85 -8.61 -10.18
C PRO A 14 6.39 -7.18 -10.05
N ASN A 15 7.64 -6.97 -10.51
CA ASN A 15 8.35 -5.70 -10.44
C ASN A 15 8.23 -4.98 -11.79
N LEU A 16 7.89 -3.69 -11.72
CA LEU A 16 7.75 -2.79 -12.86
C LEU A 16 9.09 -2.11 -13.18
N PHE A 17 9.78 -1.63 -12.15
CA PHE A 17 11.12 -1.06 -12.23
C PHE A 17 11.93 -1.44 -11.00
N GLU A 18 13.19 -1.79 -11.21
CA GLU A 18 14.15 -2.11 -10.15
C GLU A 18 15.34 -1.16 -10.25
N PHE A 19 15.54 -0.35 -9.22
CA PHE A 19 16.71 0.51 -9.06
C PHE A 19 17.44 0.09 -7.78
N GLY A 20 18.30 -0.94 -7.89
CA GLY A 20 19.05 -1.48 -6.75
C GLY A 20 18.13 -1.99 -5.64
N ALA A 21 18.18 -1.36 -4.47
CA ALA A 21 17.35 -1.72 -3.31
C ALA A 21 15.90 -1.20 -3.40
N PHE A 22 15.56 -0.36 -4.38
CA PHE A 22 14.23 0.20 -4.56
C PHE A 22 13.50 -0.52 -5.70
N GLN A 23 12.39 -1.18 -5.37
CA GLN A 23 11.57 -1.92 -6.33
C GLN A 23 10.16 -1.32 -6.38
N ILE A 24 9.73 -0.87 -7.56
CA ILE A 24 8.34 -0.45 -7.78
C ILE A 24 7.57 -1.65 -8.31
N ARG A 25 6.51 -2.03 -7.61
CA ARG A 25 5.67 -3.20 -7.94
C ARG A 25 4.39 -2.78 -8.66
N TYR A 26 3.85 -3.68 -9.47
CA TYR A 26 2.59 -3.42 -10.20
C TYR A 26 1.43 -3.08 -9.25
N TYR A 27 1.33 -3.75 -8.10
CA TYR A 27 0.27 -3.46 -7.13
C TYR A 27 0.36 -2.02 -6.59
N SER A 28 1.57 -1.49 -6.40
CA SER A 28 1.78 -0.11 -5.94
C SER A 28 1.26 0.88 -6.97
N LEU A 29 1.48 0.62 -8.27
CA LEU A 29 0.92 1.41 -9.35
C LEU A 29 -0.61 1.32 -9.36
N MET A 30 -1.18 0.14 -9.14
CA MET A 30 -2.63 -0.03 -9.08
C MET A 30 -3.27 0.73 -7.91
N TYR A 31 -2.61 0.80 -6.75
CA TYR A 31 -3.06 1.67 -5.65
C TYR A 31 -3.08 3.15 -6.06
N LEU A 32 -2.03 3.65 -6.74
CA LEU A 32 -2.00 5.03 -7.23
C LEU A 32 -3.16 5.31 -8.21
N VAL A 33 -3.42 4.38 -9.13
CA VAL A 33 -4.56 4.48 -10.07
C VAL A 33 -5.89 4.49 -9.31
N ALA A 34 -6.06 3.61 -8.33
CA ALA A 34 -7.28 3.55 -7.51
C ALA A 34 -7.52 4.86 -6.73
N PHE A 35 -6.48 5.42 -6.11
CA PHE A 35 -6.57 6.70 -5.42
C PHE A 35 -6.89 7.86 -6.37
N ALA A 36 -6.25 7.91 -7.54
CA ALA A 36 -6.52 8.92 -8.55
C ALA A 36 -7.97 8.86 -9.06
N LEU A 37 -8.47 7.67 -9.38
CA LEU A 37 -9.85 7.47 -9.82
C LEU A 37 -10.85 7.85 -8.73
N THR A 38 -10.59 7.45 -7.48
CA THR A 38 -11.44 7.80 -6.33
C THR A 38 -11.50 9.32 -6.15
N TYR A 39 -10.36 10.00 -6.20
CA TYR A 39 -10.30 11.46 -6.09
C TYR A 39 -11.10 12.16 -7.21
N LEU A 40 -10.91 11.72 -8.46
CA LEU A 40 -11.63 12.28 -9.62
C LEU A 40 -13.14 12.07 -9.50
N LEU A 41 -13.58 10.89 -9.07
CA LEU A 41 -14.99 10.56 -8.91
C LEU A 41 -15.65 11.38 -7.80
N VAL A 42 -14.98 11.53 -6.65
CA VAL A 42 -15.46 12.36 -5.54
C VAL A 42 -15.59 13.82 -5.98
N MET A 43 -14.58 14.36 -6.66
CA MET A 43 -14.61 15.74 -7.17
C MET A 43 -15.71 15.94 -8.21
N HIS A 44 -15.90 14.97 -9.11
CA HIS A 44 -16.98 15.00 -10.10
C HIS A 44 -18.36 15.01 -9.43
N ARG A 45 -18.56 14.16 -8.41
CA ARG A 45 -19.83 14.07 -7.68
C ARG A 45 -20.18 15.35 -6.94
N ILE A 46 -19.19 15.98 -6.31
CA ILE A 46 -19.39 17.20 -5.53
C ILE A 46 -19.77 18.37 -6.43
N LYS A 47 -19.15 18.47 -7.62
CA LYS A 47 -19.55 19.44 -8.65
C LYS A 47 -20.97 19.20 -9.15
N LYS A 48 -21.38 17.94 -9.34
CA LYS A 48 -22.70 17.57 -9.86
C LYS A 48 -23.82 17.79 -8.84
N GLU A 49 -23.60 17.42 -7.59
CA GLU A 49 -24.61 17.44 -6.53
C GLU A 49 -24.64 18.76 -5.73
N LYS A 50 -23.81 19.75 -6.09
CA LYS A 50 -23.74 21.09 -5.46
C LYS A 50 -23.60 21.02 -3.94
N TYR A 51 -22.80 20.08 -3.44
CA TYR A 51 -22.48 20.01 -2.02
C TYR A 51 -21.79 21.31 -1.57
N GLN A 52 -22.08 21.74 -0.34
CA GLN A 52 -21.49 22.95 0.27
C GLN A 52 -20.02 22.78 0.70
N TYR A 53 -19.40 21.65 0.38
CA TYR A 53 -18.00 21.39 0.71
C TYR A 53 -17.07 21.99 -0.34
N THR A 54 -16.12 22.82 0.10
CA THR A 54 -15.05 23.35 -0.75
C THR A 54 -14.13 22.22 -1.20
N ALA A 55 -13.60 22.31 -2.43
CA ALA A 55 -12.64 21.36 -2.98
C ALA A 55 -11.43 21.11 -2.05
N GLU A 56 -11.00 22.15 -1.33
CA GLU A 56 -9.92 22.12 -0.33
C GLU A 56 -10.24 21.17 0.83
N THR A 57 -11.45 21.24 1.41
CA THR A 57 -11.86 20.37 2.53
C THR A 57 -11.83 18.89 2.14
N ILE A 58 -12.19 18.57 0.90
CA ILE A 58 -12.15 17.20 0.39
C ILE A 58 -10.71 16.74 0.17
N GLN A 59 -9.85 17.62 -0.33
CA GLN A 59 -8.42 17.33 -0.47
C GLN A 59 -7.78 17.06 0.89
N ASP A 60 -8.05 17.90 1.88
CA ASP A 60 -7.57 17.72 3.25
C ASP A 60 -8.04 16.38 3.83
N CYS A 61 -9.34 16.09 3.70
CA CYS A 61 -9.91 14.81 4.12
C CYS A 61 -9.24 13.62 3.41
N PHE A 62 -9.01 13.73 2.10
CA PHE A 62 -8.37 12.68 1.31
C PHE A 62 -6.93 12.41 1.76
N VAL A 63 -6.17 13.45 2.10
CA VAL A 63 -4.83 13.33 2.68
C VAL A 63 -4.89 12.62 4.04
N TRP A 64 -5.83 13.01 4.92
CA TRP A 64 -6.01 12.33 6.21
C TRP A 64 -6.41 10.87 6.07
N VAL A 65 -7.24 10.52 5.09
CA VAL A 65 -7.60 9.13 4.79
C VAL A 65 -6.39 8.33 4.33
N ILE A 66 -5.56 8.88 3.42
CA ILE A 66 -4.33 8.20 2.98
C ILE A 66 -3.36 8.00 4.14
N LEU A 67 -3.18 9.01 4.99
CA LEU A 67 -2.34 8.90 6.19
C LEU A 67 -2.87 7.82 7.15
N GLY A 68 -4.18 7.82 7.41
CA GLY A 68 -4.83 6.81 8.23
C GLY A 68 -4.68 5.40 7.65
N LEU A 69 -4.76 5.25 6.33
CA LEU A 69 -4.54 3.98 5.63
C LEU A 69 -3.11 3.48 5.81
N ILE A 70 -2.10 4.33 5.63
CA ILE A 70 -0.69 3.95 5.78
C ILE A 70 -0.39 3.53 7.23
N ILE A 71 -0.86 4.32 8.21
CA ILE A 71 -0.67 4.03 9.64
C ILE A 71 -1.43 2.75 10.03
N GLY A 72 -2.69 2.64 9.62
CA GLY A 72 -3.54 1.48 9.91
C GLY A 72 -2.97 0.20 9.31
N ALA A 73 -2.47 0.24 8.07
CA ALA A 73 -1.81 -0.90 7.45
C ALA A 73 -0.54 -1.31 8.20
N ARG A 74 0.24 -0.35 8.69
CA ARG A 74 1.44 -0.64 9.50
C ARG A 74 1.10 -1.27 10.84
N LEU A 75 0.10 -0.72 11.56
CA LEU A 75 -0.36 -1.28 12.83
C LEU A 75 -0.99 -2.67 12.63
N GLY A 76 -1.79 -2.86 11.58
CA GLY A 76 -2.35 -4.17 11.23
C GLY A 76 -1.25 -5.20 10.96
N TYR A 77 -0.22 -4.83 10.21
CA TYR A 77 0.93 -5.71 9.99
C TYR A 77 1.60 -6.15 11.29
N VAL A 78 1.87 -5.19 12.18
CA VAL A 78 2.50 -5.42 13.47
C VAL A 78 1.65 -6.33 14.34
N LEU A 79 0.35 -6.08 14.44
CA LEU A 79 -0.56 -6.82 15.31
C LEU A 79 -0.83 -8.25 14.81
N PHE A 80 -1.00 -8.45 13.50
CA PHE A 80 -1.44 -9.74 12.96
C PHE A 80 -0.31 -10.64 12.48
N TYR A 81 0.84 -10.10 12.07
CA TYR A 81 1.91 -10.91 11.44
C TYR A 81 3.16 -11.07 12.32
N ASN A 82 3.55 -10.04 13.08
CA ASN A 82 4.85 -10.04 13.76
C ASN A 82 4.79 -9.45 15.19
N PHE A 83 3.69 -9.68 15.90
CA PHE A 83 3.42 -9.06 17.20
C PHE A 83 4.53 -9.32 18.23
N SER A 84 4.97 -10.58 18.35
CA SER A 84 6.04 -10.97 19.30
C SER A 84 7.38 -10.31 19.01
N TYR A 85 7.70 -10.07 17.73
CA TYR A 85 8.94 -9.40 17.31
C TYR A 85 8.90 -7.91 17.69
N TYR A 86 7.77 -7.24 17.41
CA TYR A 86 7.63 -5.81 17.69
C TYR A 86 7.46 -5.47 19.18
N LEU A 87 7.09 -6.44 20.02
CA LEU A 87 7.16 -6.29 21.49
C LEU A 87 8.60 -6.11 21.99
N GLY A 88 9.58 -6.76 21.33
CA GLY A 88 11.00 -6.59 21.63
C GLY A 88 11.62 -5.36 20.97
N HIS A 89 11.03 -4.87 19.87
CA HIS A 89 11.55 -3.78 19.04
C HIS A 89 10.48 -2.72 18.72
N PRO A 90 9.97 -1.98 19.71
CA PRO A 90 8.84 -1.07 19.53
C PRO A 90 9.14 0.12 18.59
N LEU A 91 10.40 0.52 18.44
CA LEU A 91 10.80 1.60 17.53
C LEU A 91 10.67 1.19 16.05
N GLU A 92 10.77 -0.10 15.75
CA GLU A 92 10.63 -0.63 14.39
C GLU A 92 9.17 -0.63 13.90
N ILE A 93 8.21 -0.37 14.78
CA ILE A 93 6.79 -0.16 14.41
C ILE A 93 6.66 1.10 13.55
N PHE A 94 7.34 2.17 13.94
CA PHE A 94 7.24 3.49 13.31
C PHE A 94 8.30 3.71 12.22
N LEU A 95 9.48 3.11 12.37
CA LEU A 95 10.58 3.26 11.42
C LEU A 95 10.49 2.20 10.31
N PRO A 96 10.60 2.60 9.02
CA PRO A 96 10.63 1.65 7.89
C PRO A 96 12.01 0.97 7.72
N PHE A 97 12.72 0.79 8.83
CA PHE A 97 14.05 0.22 8.90
C PHE A 97 14.04 -0.89 9.95
N ASP A 98 14.56 -2.04 9.56
CA ASP A 98 14.89 -3.13 10.47
C ASP A 98 16.36 -2.95 10.85
N PHE A 99 16.64 -3.06 12.16
CA PHE A 99 17.96 -2.85 12.75
C PHE A 99 18.60 -4.16 13.27
N THR A 100 17.90 -5.30 13.20
CA THR A 100 18.38 -6.57 13.78
C THR A 100 19.53 -7.22 13.01
N ASN A 101 19.67 -6.95 11.70
CA ASN A 101 20.76 -7.46 10.85
C ASN A 101 21.46 -6.33 10.06
N GLY A 102 21.64 -5.16 10.69
CA GLY A 102 22.15 -3.92 10.05
C GLY A 102 21.03 -2.99 9.61
N MET A 103 21.36 -1.88 8.93
CA MET A 103 20.36 -0.91 8.43
C MET A 103 19.70 -1.43 7.14
N ARG A 104 18.59 -2.17 7.27
CA ARG A 104 17.82 -2.65 6.11
C ARG A 104 16.53 -1.85 5.96
N PHE A 105 16.40 -1.15 4.82
CA PHE A 105 15.12 -0.55 4.46
C PHE A 105 14.13 -1.66 4.09
N VAL A 106 13.21 -1.96 5.01
CA VAL A 106 12.11 -2.89 4.76
C VAL A 106 10.97 -2.16 4.04
N GLY A 107 10.93 -0.83 4.18
CA GLY A 107 9.87 -0.01 3.62
C GLY A 107 8.51 -0.35 4.20
N ILE A 108 7.47 -0.14 3.39
CA ILE A 108 6.09 -0.55 3.64
C ILE A 108 5.76 -1.91 2.98
N SER A 109 6.80 -2.68 2.66
CA SER A 109 6.71 -3.99 2.03
C SER A 109 6.06 -4.98 2.99
N GLY A 110 4.79 -5.26 2.78
CA GLY A 110 3.93 -5.97 3.72
C GLY A 110 2.52 -5.42 3.80
N MET A 111 2.18 -4.31 3.13
CA MET A 111 0.79 -3.81 3.10
C MET A 111 -0.12 -4.51 2.08
N SER A 112 0.42 -5.41 1.24
CA SER A 112 -0.36 -6.19 0.27
C SER A 112 -1.01 -7.43 0.89
N TYR A 113 -1.50 -7.34 2.12
CA TYR A 113 -2.26 -8.41 2.75
C TYR A 113 -3.71 -8.32 2.32
N HIS A 114 -3.97 -8.82 1.11
CA HIS A 114 -5.23 -9.46 0.69
C HIS A 114 -5.07 -10.28 -0.61
N GLY A 115 -3.90 -10.25 -1.26
CA GLY A 115 -3.62 -11.06 -2.46
C GLY A 115 -2.77 -12.32 -2.24
N GLY A 116 -2.15 -12.50 -1.06
CA GLY A 116 -1.19 -13.58 -0.78
C GLY A 116 -1.58 -14.53 0.35
N ALA A 117 -2.87 -14.60 0.71
CA ALA A 117 -3.39 -15.64 1.61
C ALA A 117 -3.69 -16.95 0.84
N ILE A 118 -3.52 -16.93 -0.48
CA ILE A 118 -3.67 -18.08 -1.38
C ILE A 118 -2.56 -17.95 -2.42
N ASP A 119 -1.35 -18.39 -2.09
CA ASP A 119 -0.34 -18.86 -3.06
C ASP A 119 0.59 -19.85 -2.34
#